data_AF-A0A532EJR3-F1
#
_entry.id   AF-A0A532EJR3-F1
#
_cell.length_a   1.000
_cell.length_b   1.000
_cell.length_c   1.000
_cell.angle_alpha   90.00
_cell.angle_beta   90.00
_cell.angle_gamma   90.00
#
_symmetry.space_group_name_H-M   'P 1'
#
loop_
_entity.id
_entity.type
_entity.pdbx_description
1 polymer ?
#
loop_
_entity_poly.entity_id
_entity_poly.type
_entity_poly.pdbx_seq_one_letter_code
_entity_poly.pdbx_strand_id
1 'polypeptide(L)'
;MNSLELSTATTQTGKRRASLRIAERIGTHNISLLVALAILVLIFGTLRGDVFFSSRNLLNIGLGITILGVLAMSQTVVIVAGGLDIAVGAIVGLTTVSTAMAIQATGSPAAGILAGLVLGGLAGLVNGIIITYG
;
A
#
# COMPACT_ATOMS: atom_id res chain seq x y z
N MET A 1 -53.23 -12.05 5.84
CA MET A 1 -51.83 -11.82 5.43
C MET A 1 -51.58 -12.67 4.20
N ASN A 2 -51.28 -12.06 3.05
CA ASN A 2 -51.26 -12.75 1.76
C ASN A 2 -49.91 -13.46 1.55
N SER A 3 -49.89 -14.56 0.79
CA SER A 3 -48.68 -15.39 0.54
C SER A 3 -47.51 -14.61 -0.08
N LEU A 4 -47.78 -13.47 -0.71
CA LEU A 4 -46.77 -12.54 -1.25
C LEU A 4 -45.98 -11.83 -0.15
N GLU A 5 -46.59 -11.47 0.99
CA GLU A 5 -45.92 -10.78 2.10
C GLU A 5 -44.92 -11.69 2.83
N LEU A 6 -45.24 -12.99 2.98
CA LEU A 6 -44.33 -13.99 3.55
C LEU A 6 -43.11 -14.23 2.66
N SER A 7 -43.26 -14.21 1.33
CA SER A 7 -42.16 -14.41 0.38
C SER A 7 -41.16 -13.23 0.40
N THR A 8 -41.69 -12.00 0.48
CA THR A 8 -40.86 -10.79 0.63
C THR A 8 -40.13 -10.73 1.97
N ALA A 9 -40.78 -11.11 3.08
CA ALA A 9 -40.16 -11.11 4.41
C ALA A 9 -39.03 -12.14 4.54
N THR A 10 -39.21 -13.34 3.95
CA THR A 10 -38.21 -14.41 3.98
C THR A 10 -36.98 -14.05 3.14
N THR A 11 -37.19 -13.39 2.00
CA THR A 11 -36.12 -12.92 1.09
C THR A 11 -35.28 -11.80 1.70
N GLN A 12 -35.90 -10.86 2.41
CA GLN A 12 -35.21 -9.77 3.12
C GLN A 12 -34.34 -10.28 4.28
N THR A 13 -34.83 -11.28 5.02
CA THR A 13 -34.15 -11.86 6.18
C THR A 13 -32.88 -12.63 5.78
N GLY A 14 -32.91 -13.36 4.67
CA GLY A 14 -31.76 -14.10 4.14
C GLY A 14 -30.63 -13.19 3.66
N LYS A 15 -30.95 -12.12 2.91
CA LYS A 15 -29.96 -11.13 2.43
C LYS A 15 -29.28 -10.39 3.58
N ARG A 16 -30.06 -9.99 4.59
CA ARG A 16 -29.55 -9.29 5.78
C ARG A 16 -28.61 -10.17 6.60
N ARG A 17 -28.94 -11.45 6.81
CA ARG A 17 -28.04 -12.43 7.47
C ARG A 17 -26.76 -12.72 6.67
N ALA A 18 -26.84 -12.80 5.33
CA ALA A 18 -25.67 -13.00 4.49
C ALA A 18 -24.71 -11.79 4.53
N SER A 19 -25.25 -10.57 4.46
CA SER A 19 -24.45 -9.33 4.57
C SER A 19 -23.77 -9.18 5.94
N LEU A 20 -24.44 -9.59 7.03
CA LEU A 20 -23.87 -9.55 8.38
C LEU A 20 -22.74 -10.57 8.56
N ARG A 21 -22.83 -11.76 7.96
CA ARG A 21 -21.77 -12.78 8.02
C ARG A 21 -20.53 -12.42 7.22
N ILE A 22 -20.70 -11.76 6.08
CA ILE A 22 -19.57 -11.22 5.30
C ILE A 22 -18.92 -10.07 6.07
N ALA A 23 -19.73 -9.20 6.69
CA ALA A 23 -19.24 -8.10 7.50
C ALA A 23 -18.45 -8.55 8.74
N GLU A 24 -18.89 -9.62 9.38
CA GLU A 24 -18.25 -10.20 10.55
C GLU A 24 -16.94 -10.93 10.20
N ARG A 25 -16.85 -11.58 9.03
CA ARG A 25 -15.60 -12.21 8.53
C ARG A 25 -14.54 -11.21 8.08
N ILE A 26 -14.95 -10.07 7.52
CA ILE A 26 -14.03 -9.05 7.02
C ILE A 26 -13.58 -8.12 8.15
N GLY A 27 -14.33 -8.03 9.25
CA GLY A 27 -14.04 -7.13 10.37
C GLY A 27 -14.42 -5.68 10.02
N THR A 28 -15.05 -5.00 10.97
CA THR A 28 -15.59 -3.63 10.80
C THR A 28 -14.52 -2.62 10.39
N HIS A 29 -13.26 -2.81 10.79
CA HIS A 29 -12.13 -1.96 10.41
C HIS A 29 -11.75 -2.04 8.93
N ASN A 30 -11.76 -3.24 8.33
CA ASN A 30 -11.44 -3.36 6.91
C ASN A 30 -12.57 -2.80 6.04
N ILE A 31 -13.82 -2.92 6.51
CA ILE A 31 -14.98 -2.34 5.83
C ILE A 31 -14.95 -0.82 5.88
N SER A 32 -14.61 -0.23 7.02
CA SER A 32 -14.51 1.23 7.13
C SER A 32 -13.45 1.80 6.19
N LEU A 33 -12.31 1.13 6.02
CA LEU A 33 -11.27 1.51 5.05
C LEU A 33 -11.75 1.40 3.60
N LEU A 34 -12.43 0.32 3.23
CA LEU A 34 -12.98 0.15 1.88
C LEU A 34 -14.06 1.17 1.56
N VAL A 35 -14.93 1.48 2.53
CA VAL A 35 -15.95 2.53 2.40
C VAL A 35 -15.28 3.90 2.26
N ALA A 36 -14.28 4.20 3.08
CA ALA A 36 -13.52 5.45 2.97
C ALA A 36 -12.85 5.59 1.61
N LEU A 37 -12.23 4.52 1.08
CA LEU A 37 -11.63 4.50 -0.26
C LEU A 37 -12.70 4.75 -1.34
N ALA A 38 -13.85 4.07 -1.26
CA ALA A 38 -14.94 4.24 -2.23
C ALA A 38 -15.47 5.69 -2.25
N ILE A 39 -15.65 6.29 -1.07
CA ILE A 39 -16.04 7.71 -0.95
C ILE A 39 -14.98 8.62 -1.56
N LEU A 40 -13.69 8.37 -1.30
CA LEU A 40 -12.59 9.16 -1.84
C LEU A 40 -12.55 9.12 -3.37
N VAL A 41 -12.70 7.91 -3.94
CA VAL A 41 -12.77 7.71 -5.40
C VAL A 41 -14.00 8.40 -5.99
N LEU A 42 -15.16 8.35 -5.33
CA LEU A 42 -16.36 9.03 -5.80
C LEU A 42 -16.18 10.56 -5.81
N ILE A 43 -15.64 11.12 -4.73
CA ILE A 43 -15.42 12.57 -4.59
C ILE A 43 -14.41 13.04 -5.66
N PHE A 44 -13.22 12.46 -5.72
CA PHE A 44 -12.19 12.93 -6.66
C PHE A 44 -12.50 12.54 -8.11
N GLY A 45 -13.13 11.39 -8.31
CA GLY A 45 -13.57 10.94 -9.63
C GLY A 45 -14.65 11.84 -10.24
N THR A 46 -15.53 12.43 -9.41
CA THR A 46 -16.56 13.37 -9.89
C THR A 46 -16.04 14.79 -10.02
N LEU A 47 -15.21 15.27 -9.08
CA LEU A 47 -14.70 16.64 -9.09
C LEU A 47 -13.56 16.88 -10.10
N ARG A 48 -12.70 15.86 -10.32
CA ARG A 48 -11.47 15.96 -11.12
C ARG A 48 -11.18 14.64 -11.86
N GLY A 49 -12.19 13.99 -12.43
CA GLY A 49 -12.06 12.66 -13.04
C GLY A 49 -11.02 12.58 -14.17
N ASP A 50 -10.87 13.65 -14.95
CA ASP A 50 -9.88 13.81 -16.02
C ASP A 50 -8.42 13.72 -15.52
N VAL A 51 -8.14 14.27 -14.34
CA VAL A 51 -6.82 14.20 -13.70
C VAL A 51 -6.70 12.93 -12.85
N PHE A 52 -7.73 12.61 -12.08
CA PHE A 52 -7.73 11.51 -11.11
C PHE A 52 -7.64 10.14 -11.79
N PHE A 53 -8.39 9.90 -12.86
CA PHE A 53 -8.33 8.66 -13.63
C PHE A 53 -7.35 8.73 -14.80
N SER A 54 -6.53 9.78 -14.90
CA SER A 54 -5.50 9.87 -15.93
C SER A 54 -4.51 8.71 -15.82
N SER A 55 -4.04 8.20 -16.97
CA SER A 55 -3.03 7.13 -17.00
C SER A 55 -1.76 7.52 -16.23
N ARG A 56 -1.39 8.81 -16.24
CA ARG A 56 -0.25 9.32 -15.48
C ARG A 56 -0.47 9.19 -13.97
N ASN A 57 -1.64 9.55 -13.46
CA ASN A 57 -1.94 9.41 -12.03
C ASN A 57 -2.01 7.93 -11.62
N LEU A 58 -2.68 7.09 -12.42
CA LEU A 58 -2.77 5.66 -12.16
C LEU A 58 -1.39 4.99 -12.18
N LEU A 59 -0.51 5.35 -13.11
CA LEU A 59 0.87 4.88 -13.15
C LEU A 59 1.68 5.35 -11.94
N ASN A 60 1.53 6.61 -11.52
CA ASN A 60 2.21 7.11 -10.31
C ASN A 60 1.79 6.34 -9.06
N ILE A 61 0.48 6.08 -8.90
CA ILE A 61 -0.05 5.26 -7.80
C ILE A 61 0.47 3.82 -7.90
N GLY A 62 0.42 3.22 -9.08
CA GLY A 62 0.88 1.85 -9.32
C GLY A 62 2.38 1.68 -9.05
N LEU A 63 3.20 2.65 -9.45
CA LEU A 63 4.64 2.67 -9.14
C LEU A 63 4.88 2.78 -7.62
N GLY A 64 4.14 3.64 -6.93
CA GLY A 64 4.22 3.76 -5.47
C GLY A 64 3.86 2.44 -4.74
N ILE A 65 2.76 1.79 -5.16
CA ILE A 65 2.35 0.49 -4.61
C ILE A 65 3.40 -0.59 -4.93
N THR A 66 3.96 -0.57 -6.14
CA THR A 66 4.99 -1.54 -6.56
C THR A 66 6.22 -1.45 -5.66
N ILE A 67 6.70 -0.23 -5.36
CA ILE A 67 7.84 -0.02 -4.46
C ILE A 67 7.53 -0.60 -3.07
N LEU A 68 6.38 -0.27 -2.49
CA LEU A 68 5.96 -0.81 -1.19
C LEU A 68 5.78 -2.33 -1.21
N GLY A 69 5.26 -2.89 -2.30
CA GLY A 69 5.09 -4.33 -2.47
C GLY A 69 6.42 -5.08 -2.52
N VAL A 70 7.41 -4.57 -3.26
CA VAL A 70 8.77 -5.13 -3.29
C VAL A 70 9.42 -5.07 -1.91
N LEU A 71 9.29 -3.95 -1.21
CA LEU A 71 9.77 -3.80 0.16
C LEU A 71 9.09 -4.82 1.09
N ALA A 72 7.76 -4.94 1.06
CA ALA A 72 7.02 -5.89 1.88
C ALA A 72 7.44 -7.36 1.63
N MET A 73 7.68 -7.73 0.37
CA MET A 73 8.20 -9.06 0.02
C MET A 73 9.58 -9.31 0.63
N SER A 74 10.49 -8.33 0.55
CA SER A 74 11.81 -8.42 1.19
C SER A 74 11.71 -8.51 2.72
N GLN A 75 10.84 -7.71 3.33
CA GLN A 75 10.63 -7.68 4.78
C GLN A 75 10.02 -8.97 5.32
N THR A 76 9.23 -9.68 4.51
CA THR A 76 8.65 -10.97 4.89
C THR A 76 9.73 -11.99 5.24
N VAL A 77 10.83 -12.05 4.47
CA VAL A 77 11.95 -12.96 4.76
C VAL A 77 12.58 -12.67 6.12
N VAL A 78 12.73 -11.39 6.46
CA VAL A 78 13.30 -10.95 7.74
C VAL A 78 12.40 -11.32 8.92
N ILE A 79 11.10 -11.07 8.80
CA ILE A 79 10.11 -11.39 9.84
C ILE A 79 10.07 -12.91 10.07
N VAL A 80 10.07 -13.71 9.01
CA VAL A 80 10.06 -15.18 9.12
C VAL A 80 11.34 -15.71 9.76
N ALA A 81 12.49 -15.04 9.57
CA ALA A 81 13.73 -15.36 10.25
C ALA A 81 13.74 -14.98 11.75
N GLY A 82 12.65 -14.40 12.28
CA GLY A 82 12.54 -13.96 13.67
C GLY A 82 13.14 -12.59 13.95
N GLY A 83 13.57 -11.86 12.91
CA GLY A 83 14.09 -10.50 13.03
C GLY A 83 12.99 -9.45 12.99
N LEU A 84 13.14 -8.38 13.78
CA LEU A 84 12.29 -7.18 13.70
C LEU A 84 13.06 -6.09 12.94
N ASP A 85 12.73 -5.88 11.66
CA ASP A 85 13.36 -4.86 10.84
C ASP A 85 12.61 -3.52 10.92
N ILE A 86 13.15 -2.61 11.73
CA ILE A 86 12.72 -1.20 11.83
C ILE A 86 13.57 -0.31 10.89
N ALA A 87 14.68 -0.83 10.38
CA ALA A 87 15.67 -0.07 9.62
C ALA A 87 15.22 0.18 8.17
N VAL A 88 14.37 -0.66 7.58
CA VAL A 88 13.92 -0.50 6.18
C VAL A 88 13.35 0.90 5.89
N GLY A 89 12.60 1.48 6.85
CA GLY A 89 12.06 2.83 6.72
C GLY A 89 13.16 3.90 6.69
N ALA A 90 14.18 3.76 7.53
CA ALA A 90 15.33 4.66 7.56
C ALA A 90 16.18 4.54 6.30
N ILE A 91 16.37 3.32 5.78
CA ILE A 91 17.12 3.06 4.54
C ILE A 91 16.42 3.68 3.33
N VAL A 92 15.09 3.52 3.22
CA VAL A 92 14.28 4.14 2.17
C VAL A 92 14.35 5.67 2.26
N GLY A 93 14.26 6.23 3.48
CA GLY A 93 14.43 7.67 3.70
C GLY A 93 15.80 8.18 3.26
N LEU A 94 16.87 7.51 3.69
CA LEU A 94 18.26 7.84 3.33
C LEU A 94 18.48 7.80 1.81
N THR A 95 18.04 6.73 1.15
CA THR A 95 18.19 6.57 -0.30
C THR A 95 17.37 7.60 -1.09
N THR A 96 16.16 7.92 -0.63
CA THR A 96 15.32 8.93 -1.28
C THR A 96 15.97 10.31 -1.20
N VAL A 97 16.40 10.73 -0.01
CA VAL A 97 17.03 12.04 0.20
C VAL A 97 18.35 12.14 -0.55
N SER A 98 19.22 11.14 -0.44
CA SER A 98 20.51 11.15 -1.13
C SER A 98 20.38 11.14 -2.65
N THR A 99 19.44 10.38 -3.21
CA THR A 99 19.12 10.43 -4.65
C THR A 99 18.69 11.83 -5.05
N ALA A 100 17.75 12.43 -4.32
CA ALA A 100 17.24 13.78 -4.61
C ALA A 100 18.33 14.85 -4.50
N MET A 101 19.20 14.76 -3.50
CA MET A 101 20.33 15.68 -3.32
C MET A 101 21.36 15.53 -4.44
N ALA A 102 21.69 14.31 -4.85
CA ALA A 102 22.63 14.07 -5.95
C ALA A 102 22.10 14.59 -7.28
N ILE A 103 20.80 14.42 -7.57
CA ILE A 103 20.16 15.01 -8.76
C ILE A 103 20.21 16.54 -8.68
N GLN A 104 19.87 17.14 -7.54
CA GLN A 104 19.91 18.59 -7.38
C GLN A 104 21.32 19.17 -7.53
N ALA A 105 22.34 18.48 -7.00
CA ALA A 105 23.72 18.95 -7.05
C ALA A 105 24.37 18.79 -8.44
N THR A 106 23.99 17.76 -9.19
CA THR A 106 24.66 17.40 -10.47
C THR A 106 23.82 17.69 -11.72
N GLY A 107 22.50 17.91 -11.56
CA GLY A 107 21.54 17.95 -12.65
C GLY A 107 21.34 16.60 -13.37
N SER A 108 22.03 15.53 -12.95
CA SER A 108 22.05 14.25 -13.64
C SER A 108 21.20 13.19 -12.93
N PRO A 109 20.14 12.67 -13.57
CA PRO A 109 19.38 11.54 -13.05
C PRO A 109 20.26 10.30 -12.80
N ALA A 110 21.25 10.06 -13.67
CA ALA A 110 22.15 8.92 -13.54
C ALA A 110 23.00 9.01 -12.26
N ALA A 111 23.49 10.20 -11.90
CA ALA A 111 24.22 10.42 -10.66
C ALA A 111 23.34 10.18 -9.43
N GLY A 112 22.06 10.59 -9.49
CA GLY A 112 21.05 10.28 -8.49
C GLY A 112 20.88 8.78 -8.26
N ILE A 113 20.65 8.04 -9.35
CA ILE A 113 20.46 6.58 -9.32
C ILE A 113 21.68 5.89 -8.70
N LEU A 114 22.90 6.30 -9.12
CA LEU A 114 24.15 5.78 -8.56
C LEU A 114 24.26 6.04 -7.06
N ALA A 115 23.98 7.26 -6.60
CA ALA A 115 24.03 7.61 -5.18
C ALA A 115 23.04 6.78 -4.35
N GLY A 116 21.79 6.66 -4.82
CA GLY A 116 20.76 5.85 -4.19
C GLY A 116 21.13 4.35 -4.13
N LEU A 117 21.66 3.79 -5.23
CA LEU A 117 22.08 2.39 -5.27
C LEU A 117 23.24 2.10 -4.31
N VAL A 118 24.25 2.97 -4.27
CA VAL A 118 25.42 2.80 -3.40
C VAL A 118 25.00 2.92 -1.93
N LEU A 119 24.31 4.00 -1.55
CA LEU A 119 23.94 4.21 -0.15
C LEU A 119 22.88 3.20 0.33
N GLY A 120 21.93 2.86 -0.52
CA GLY A 120 20.92 1.84 -0.23
C GLY A 120 21.51 0.45 -0.11
N GLY A 121 22.41 0.08 -1.03
CA GLY A 121 23.12 -1.19 -0.99
C GLY A 121 23.99 -1.32 0.26
N LEU A 122 24.75 -0.28 0.62
CA LEU A 122 25.57 -0.29 1.83
C LEU A 122 24.74 -0.37 3.11
N ALA A 123 23.71 0.47 3.25
CA ALA A 123 22.87 0.48 4.43
C ALA A 123 22.05 -0.83 4.55
N GLY A 124 21.57 -1.37 3.44
CA GLY A 124 20.89 -2.67 3.37
C GLY A 124 21.81 -3.83 3.73
N LEU A 125 23.06 -3.82 3.26
CA LEU A 125 24.05 -4.82 3.64
C LEU A 125 24.34 -4.81 5.14
N VAL A 126 24.56 -3.61 5.70
CA VAL A 126 24.77 -3.44 7.15
C VAL A 126 23.56 -3.96 7.93
N ASN A 127 22.34 -3.62 7.51
CA ASN A 127 21.12 -4.12 8.16
C ASN A 127 21.01 -5.65 8.09
N GLY A 128 21.27 -6.24 6.93
CA GLY A 128 21.26 -7.70 6.76
C GLY A 128 22.28 -8.41 7.64
N ILE A 129 23.48 -7.86 7.80
CA ILE A 129 24.51 -8.38 8.71
C ILE A 129 24.02 -8.30 10.16
N ILE A 130 23.47 -7.15 10.59
CA ILE A 130 22.95 -6.97 11.95
C ILE A 130 21.83 -7.96 12.24
N ILE A 131 20.89 -8.17 11.31
CA ILE A 131 19.79 -9.13 11.49
C ILE A 131 20.31 -10.58 11.60
N THR A 132 21.38 -10.91 10.87
CA THR A 132 21.90 -12.29 10.81
C THR A 132 22.78 -12.65 12.01
N TYR A 133 23.55 -11.68 12.54
CA TYR A 133 24.56 -11.92 13.57
C TYR A 133 24.31 -11.20 14.90
N GLY A 134 23.35 -10.28 14.95
CA GLY A 134 22.98 -9.51 16.13
C GLY A 134 21.83 -10.09 16.94
#